data_AF-A0A950MCH2-F1
#
_entry.id   AF-A0A950MCH2-F1
#
_cell.length_a   1.000
_cell.length_b   1.000
_cell.length_c   1.000
_cell.angle_alpha   90.00
_cell.angle_beta   90.00
_cell.angle_gamma   90.00
#
_symmetry.space_group_name_H-M   'P 1'
#
loop_
_entity.id
_entity.type
_entity.pdbx_description
1 polymer ?
#
loop_
_entity_poly.entity_id
_entity_poly.type
_entity_poly.pdbx_seq_one_letter_code
_entity_poly.pdbx_strand_id
1 'polypeptide(L)' 'MDFSDGVSFVTWEIAPVGRDSCGLAVTHSRLREDANLQLYGGWPMVLSGLKTLLETGGQLTTPGSLRWVGDVYA' A
#
# COMPACT_ATOMS: atom_id res chain seq x y z
N MET A 1 13.49 6.70 -21.63
CA MET A 1 12.50 6.90 -20.55
C MET A 1 12.97 8.09 -19.76
N ASP A 2 12.22 9.19 -19.83
CA ASP A 2 12.36 10.32 -18.93
C ASP A 2 11.59 9.98 -17.65
N PHE A 3 12.28 9.88 -16.51
CA PHE A 3 11.63 9.75 -15.20
C PHE A 3 11.32 11.17 -14.74
N SER A 4 10.30 11.80 -15.34
CA SER A 4 9.90 13.18 -15.04
C SER A 4 9.61 13.39 -13.54
N ASP A 5 9.18 12.34 -12.84
CA ASP A 5 8.88 12.35 -11.41
C ASP A 5 10.06 11.95 -10.51
N GLY A 6 11.21 11.61 -11.09
CA GLY A 6 12.33 11.02 -10.36
C GLY A 6 12.03 9.61 -9.85
N VAL A 7 13.03 8.96 -9.26
CA VAL A 7 12.86 7.60 -8.71
C VAL A 7 12.48 7.71 -7.24
N SER A 8 11.36 7.11 -6.84
CA SER A 8 11.00 6.92 -5.42
C SER A 8 11.41 5.53 -4.93
N PHE A 9 11.34 5.26 -3.63
CA PHE A 9 11.60 3.92 -3.08
C PHE A 9 10.53 3.54 -2.07
N VAL A 10 10.07 2.29 -2.14
CA VAL A 10 9.20 1.70 -1.12
C VAL A 10 9.96 0.60 -0.40
N THR A 11 10.20 0.79 0.90
CA THR A 11 10.83 -0.20 1.77
C THR A 11 9.74 -0.94 2.55
N TRP A 12 9.84 -2.26 2.59
CA TRP A 12 8.97 -3.14 3.36
C TRP A 12 9.79 -3.83 4.45
N GLU A 13 9.40 -3.65 5.70
CA GLU A 13 10.07 -4.24 6.85
C GLU A 13 9.08 -5.14 7.58
N ILE A 14 9.43 -6.42 7.72
CA ILE A 14 8.57 -7.43 8.33
C ILE A 14 9.28 -7.97 9.56
N ALA A 15 8.62 -7.85 10.72
CA ALA A 15 9.14 -8.33 11.98
C ALA A 15 8.10 -9.22 12.68
N PRO A 16 8.51 -10.31 13.35
CA PRO A 16 7.60 -11.12 14.15
C PRO A 16 6.93 -10.30 15.25
N VAL A 17 5.63 -10.51 15.48
CA VAL A 17 4.86 -9.93 16.58
C VAL A 17 4.05 -11.04 17.22
N GLY A 18 4.46 -11.51 18.39
CA GLY A 18 3.83 -12.69 19.02
C GLY A 18 4.13 -13.98 18.26
N ARG A 19 3.20 -14.95 18.29
CA ARG A 19 3.42 -16.31 17.77
C ARG A 19 2.97 -16.50 16.32
N ASP A 20 1.87 -15.87 15.96
CA ASP A 20 1.12 -16.09 14.71
C ASP A 20 0.92 -14.80 13.91
N SER A 21 1.51 -13.70 14.35
CA SER A 21 1.37 -12.39 13.72
C SER A 21 2.73 -11.79 13.38
N CYS A 22 2.72 -10.82 12.48
CA CYS A 22 3.87 -10.00 12.16
C CYS A 22 3.46 -8.53 12.08
N GLY A 23 4.42 -7.66 12.38
CA GLY A 23 4.35 -6.25 12.05
C GLY A 23 4.91 -6.06 10.65
N LEU A 24 4.16 -5.36 9.82
CA LEU A 24 4.63 -4.86 8.53
C LEU A 24 4.70 -3.34 8.59
N ALA A 25 5.90 -2.78 8.42
CA ALA A 25 6.11 -1.36 8.21
C ALA A 25 6.42 -1.10 6.74
N VAL A 26 5.79 -0.07 6.17
CA VAL A 26 6.02 0.37 4.79
C VAL A 26 6.44 1.83 4.80
N THR A 27 7.60 2.11 4.22
CA THR A 27 8.16 3.45 4.09
C THR A 27 8.28 3.81 2.61
N HIS A 28 7.50 4.78 2.15
CA HIS A 28 7.66 5.37 0.81
C HIS A 28 8.54 6.63 0.92
N SER A 29 9.75 6.57 0.37
CA SER A 29 10.78 7.61 0.48
C SER A 29 11.19 8.17 -0.89
N ARG A 30 11.96 9.26 -0.85
CA ARG A 30 12.30 10.11 -2.03
C ARG A 30 11.06 10.61 -2.78
N LEU A 31 10.02 10.93 -2.01
CA LEU A 31 8.89 11.67 -2.51
C LEU A 31 9.31 13.12 -2.73
N ARG A 32 8.85 13.70 -3.85
CA ARG A 32 8.99 15.13 -4.11
C ARG A 32 8.11 15.92 -3.15
N GLU A 33 8.41 17.20 -2.99
CA GLU A 33 7.62 18.09 -2.14
C GLU A 33 6.18 18.27 -2.66
N ASP A 34 5.98 18.14 -3.97
CA ASP A 34 4.69 18.18 -4.67
C ASP A 34 4.06 16.79 -4.87
N ALA A 35 4.51 15.77 -4.14
CA ALA A 35 3.99 14.41 -4.27
C ALA A 35 2.47 14.36 -4.05
N ASN A 36 1.80 13.53 -4.86
CA ASN A 36 0.34 13.43 -4.88
C ASN A 36 -0.21 13.05 -3.49
N LEU A 37 -1.13 13.87 -2.96
CA LEU A 37 -1.75 13.66 -1.65
C LEU A 37 -2.49 12.32 -1.52
N GLN A 38 -2.92 11.72 -2.64
CA GLN A 38 -3.53 10.40 -2.67
C GLN A 38 -2.58 9.31 -2.14
N LEU A 39 -1.26 9.51 -2.12
CA LEU A 39 -0.30 8.57 -1.54
C LEU A 39 -0.58 8.34 -0.04
N TYR A 40 -0.97 9.39 0.70
CA TYR A 40 -1.27 9.27 2.13
C TYR A 40 -2.58 8.51 2.40
N GLY A 41 -3.55 8.59 1.47
CA GLY A 41 -4.82 7.85 1.56
C GLY A 41 -4.78 6.44 0.96
N GLY A 42 -3.96 6.23 -0.07
CA GLY A 42 -3.85 4.99 -0.83
C GLY A 42 -3.11 3.89 -0.08
N TRP A 43 -1.98 4.20 0.56
CA TRP A 43 -1.21 3.21 1.32
C TRP A 43 -2.03 2.49 2.40
N PRO A 44 -2.81 3.18 3.25
CA PRO A 44 -3.72 2.51 4.19
C PRO A 44 -4.68 1.50 3.53
N MET A 45 -5.18 1.79 2.33
CA MET A 45 -6.08 0.89 1.59
C MET A 45 -5.36 -0.33 1.04
N VAL A 46 -4.16 -0.15 0.47
CA VAL A 46 -3.31 -1.26 -0.01
C VAL A 46 -2.98 -2.21 1.14
N LEU A 47 -2.55 -1.68 2.28
CA LEU A 47 -2.20 -2.48 3.46
C LEU A 47 -3.41 -3.19 4.07
N SER A 48 -4.57 -2.53 4.10
CA SER A 48 -5.82 -3.16 4.56
C SER A 48 -6.26 -4.31 3.65
N GLY A 49 -6.12 -4.14 2.32
CA GLY A 49 -6.41 -5.18 1.34
C GLY A 49 -5.49 -6.38 1.49
N LEU A 50 -4.18 -6.14 1.61
CA LEU A 50 -3.18 -7.18 1.84
C LEU A 50 -3.47 -7.97 3.13
N LYS A 51 -3.73 -7.28 4.24
CA LYS A 51 -4.09 -7.92 5.51
C LYS A 51 -5.34 -8.79 5.35
N THR A 52 -6.39 -8.27 4.72
CA THR A 52 -7.66 -9.01 4.53
C THR A 52 -7.43 -10.28 3.71
N LEU A 53 -6.69 -10.18 2.61
CA LEU A 53 -6.36 -11.32 1.77
C LEU A 53 -5.59 -12.39 2.55
N LEU A 54 -4.56 -11.99 3.30
CA LEU A 54 -3.73 -12.93 4.05
C LEU A 54 -4.48 -13.59 5.22
N GLU A 55 -5.38 -12.86 5.88
CA GLU A 55 -6.09 -13.35 7.07
C GLU A 55 -7.35 -14.14 6.75
N THR A 56 -8.00 -13.87 5.63
CA THR A 56 -9.32 -14.45 5.29
C THR A 56 -9.33 -15.21 3.98
N GLY A 57 -8.33 -15.04 3.12
CA GLY A 57 -8.34 -15.51 1.73
C GLY A 57 -9.26 -14.71 0.80
N GLY A 58 -9.97 -13.69 1.32
CA GLY A 58 -10.96 -12.90 0.59
C GLY A 58 -10.46 -11.50 0.22
N GLN A 59 -11.15 -10.87 -0.73
CA GLN A 59 -10.90 -9.49 -1.13
C GLN A 59 -11.54 -8.50 -0.16
N LEU A 60 -10.88 -7.37 0.11
CA LEU A 60 -11.46 -6.27 0.87
C LEU A 60 -12.49 -5.49 0.03
N THR A 61 -13.77 -5.52 0.43
CA THR A 61 -14.90 -4.95 -0.33
C THR A 61 -15.59 -3.76 0.35
N THR A 62 -14.91 -3.06 1.25
CA THR A 62 -15.45 -1.81 1.82
C THR A 62 -15.72 -0.78 0.72
N PRO A 63 -16.74 0.10 0.87
CA PRO A 63 -17.02 1.13 -0.14
C PRO A 63 -15.80 1.99 -0.51
N GLY A 64 -14.89 2.23 0.45
CA GLY A 64 -13.63 2.94 0.22
C GLY A 64 -12.61 2.13 -0.58
N SER A 65 -12.51 0.82 -0.38
CA SER A 65 -11.54 -0.04 -1.08
C SER A 65 -11.95 -0.34 -2.53
N LEU A 66 -13.25 -0.43 -2.82
CA LEU A 66 -13.74 -0.66 -4.18
C LEU A 66 -13.36 0.46 -5.16
N ARG A 67 -13.13 1.68 -4.67
CA ARG A 67 -12.66 2.80 -5.51
C ARG A 67 -11.27 2.59 -6.11
N TRP A 68 -10.46 1.71 -5.54
CA TRP A 68 -9.08 1.45 -5.96
C TRP A 68 -8.91 0.18 -6.79
N VAL A 69 -9.97 -0.63 -6.94
CA VAL A 69 -9.95 -1.90 -7.70
C VAL A 69 -10.02 -1.65 -9.22
N GLY A 70 -10.51 -0.48 -9.65
CA GLY A 70 -10.72 -0.14 -11.06
C GLY A 70 -9.45 0.21 -11.85
N ASP A 71 -8.35 0.56 -11.19
CA ASP A 71 -7.17 1.13 -11.86
C ASP A 71 -6.07 0.10 -12.19
N VAL A 72 -6.24 -1.16 -11.80
CA VAL A 72 -5.17 -2.20 -11.90
C VAL A 72 -5.23 -3.03 -13.19
N TYR A 73 -6.21 -2.78 -14.06
CA TYR A 73 -6.40 -3.50 -15.34
C TYR A 73 -6.74 -2.61 -16.54
N ALA A 74 -6.50 -1.30 -16.44
CA ALA A 74 -6.64 -0.34 -17.54
C ALA A 74 -5.29 -0.02 -18.18
#